data_AF-A0A9W6WHZ3-F1
#
_entry.id   AF-A0A9W6WHZ3-F1
#
_cell.length_a   1.000
_cell.length_b   1.000
_cell.length_c   1.000
_cell.angle_alpha   90.00
_cell.angle_beta   90.00
_cell.angle_gamma   90.00
#
_symmetry.space_group_name_H-M   'P 1'
#
loop_
_entity.id
_entity.type
_entity.pdbx_description
1 polymer ?
#
loop_
_entity_poly.entity_id
_entity_poly.type
_entity_poly.pdbx_seq_one_letter_code
_entity_poly.pdbx_strand_id
1 'polypeptide(L)'
;MSGGPVPIYKKYTTGSKGIWEFIRKTLTLVPNRSSGNPYVPFFRNPPPASEPLEYKDPRTIPAGDVVKNSYFKRDYRRNYPRISSFDQTKVSGLLTLGSEAAPRISIGDKGSKELAVFTKGEAVSLASTISAVAPSVVKGELLGSKGQPIVAPNLNKKMAFRISTEAENGMYNDDYPVRIFTSTN
;
A
#
# COMPACT_ATOMS: atom_id res chain seq x y z
N MET A 1 -28.12 -4.11 -6.79
CA MET A 1 -26.71 -4.22 -6.32
C MET A 1 -25.83 -4.61 -7.50
N SER A 2 -24.57 -4.18 -7.53
CA SER A 2 -23.64 -4.48 -8.64
C SER A 2 -23.30 -5.96 -8.78
N GLY A 3 -23.47 -6.76 -7.71
CA GLY A 3 -23.06 -8.17 -7.64
C GLY A 3 -24.11 -9.23 -8.03
N GLY A 4 -25.36 -8.88 -8.32
CA GLY A 4 -26.40 -9.85 -8.72
C GLY A 4 -27.80 -9.57 -8.15
N PRO A 5 -28.76 -10.49 -8.38
CA PRO A 5 -28.61 -11.79 -9.05
C PRO A 5 -28.45 -11.70 -10.58
N VAL A 6 -27.76 -12.68 -11.17
CA VAL A 6 -27.56 -12.79 -12.63
C VAL A 6 -28.40 -13.94 -13.19
N PRO A 7 -29.17 -13.73 -14.29
CA PRO A 7 -30.02 -14.75 -14.88
C PRO A 7 -29.22 -15.86 -15.60
N ILE A 8 -29.82 -17.05 -15.75
CA ILE A 8 -29.10 -18.25 -16.22
C ILE A 8 -28.56 -18.13 -17.65
N TYR A 9 -29.26 -17.43 -18.54
CA TYR A 9 -28.84 -17.27 -19.94
C TYR A 9 -27.61 -16.38 -20.11
N LYS A 10 -27.22 -15.63 -19.06
CA LYS A 10 -25.95 -14.88 -19.00
C LYS A 10 -24.82 -15.70 -18.38
N LYS A 11 -25.05 -16.98 -18.06
CA LYS A 11 -24.06 -17.90 -17.48
C LYS A 11 -23.64 -18.92 -18.55
N TYR A 12 -22.34 -19.10 -18.72
CA TYR A 12 -21.75 -20.01 -19.72
C TYR A 12 -21.83 -21.48 -19.30
N THR A 13 -23.04 -22.00 -19.12
CA THR A 13 -23.32 -23.38 -18.71
C THR A 13 -24.36 -24.03 -19.62
N THR A 14 -24.28 -25.35 -19.80
CA THR A 14 -25.36 -26.09 -20.47
C THR A 14 -26.63 -26.09 -19.62
N GLY A 15 -27.77 -25.87 -20.26
CA GLY A 15 -29.08 -25.78 -19.59
C GLY A 15 -30.12 -26.66 -20.26
N SER A 16 -31.28 -26.75 -19.62
CA SER A 16 -32.46 -27.42 -20.17
C SER A 16 -33.03 -26.62 -21.35
N LYS A 17 -33.77 -27.28 -22.24
CA LYS A 17 -34.43 -26.66 -23.41
C LYS A 17 -35.88 -27.12 -23.51
N GLY A 18 -36.73 -26.29 -24.12
CA GLY A 18 -38.15 -26.61 -24.34
C GLY A 18 -38.92 -26.85 -23.05
N ILE A 19 -39.79 -27.86 -23.04
CA ILE A 19 -40.65 -28.20 -21.88
C ILE A 19 -39.83 -28.49 -20.61
N TRP A 20 -38.61 -29.02 -20.74
CA TRP A 20 -37.75 -29.31 -19.60
C TRP A 20 -37.25 -28.06 -18.88
N GLU A 21 -37.06 -26.93 -19.59
CA GLU A 21 -36.72 -25.65 -18.93
C GLU A 21 -37.93 -25.06 -18.20
N PHE A 22 -39.15 -25.27 -18.71
CA PHE A 22 -40.36 -24.91 -17.99
C PHE A 22 -40.48 -25.70 -16.67
N ILE A 23 -40.34 -27.03 -16.75
CA ILE A 23 -40.36 -27.91 -15.57
C ILE A 23 -39.26 -27.50 -14.57
N ARG A 24 -38.03 -27.26 -15.04
CA ARG A 24 -36.91 -26.81 -14.18
C ARG A 24 -37.23 -25.50 -13.47
N LYS A 25 -37.75 -24.49 -14.18
CA LYS A 25 -38.11 -23.20 -13.59
C LYS A 25 -39.20 -23.33 -12.52
N THR A 26 -40.13 -24.26 -12.68
CA THR A 26 -41.22 -24.49 -11.73
C THR A 26 -40.79 -25.31 -10.51
N LEU A 27 -39.90 -26.30 -10.68
CA LEU A 27 -39.54 -27.24 -9.61
C LEU A 27 -38.26 -26.87 -8.84
N THR A 28 -37.50 -25.85 -9.27
CA THR A 28 -36.25 -25.45 -8.59
C THR A 28 -36.49 -24.32 -7.58
N LEU A 29 -35.82 -24.39 -6.42
CA LEU A 29 -35.88 -23.35 -5.38
C LEU A 29 -35.38 -21.99 -5.89
N VAL A 30 -34.36 -21.99 -6.77
CA VAL A 30 -33.77 -20.77 -7.31
C VAL A 30 -33.53 -20.96 -8.82
N PRO A 31 -34.46 -20.51 -9.69
CA PRO A 31 -34.34 -20.68 -11.14
C PRO A 31 -33.10 -20.04 -11.75
N ASN A 32 -32.51 -19.05 -11.07
CA ASN A 32 -31.26 -18.41 -11.48
C ASN A 32 -30.02 -19.31 -11.27
N ARG A 33 -30.10 -20.43 -10.53
CA ARG A 33 -28.97 -21.37 -10.38
C ARG A 33 -28.73 -22.16 -11.67
N SER A 34 -27.45 -22.38 -12.01
CA SER A 34 -27.00 -23.16 -13.16
C SER A 34 -26.69 -24.62 -12.78
N SER A 35 -26.59 -25.50 -13.79
CA SER A 35 -26.17 -26.90 -13.65
C SER A 35 -24.67 -27.08 -13.35
N GLY A 36 -23.85 -26.07 -13.66
CA GLY A 36 -22.39 -26.11 -13.46
C GLY A 36 -21.60 -26.80 -14.57
N ASN A 37 -22.27 -27.33 -15.59
CA ASN A 37 -21.62 -27.98 -16.73
C ASN A 37 -21.19 -26.92 -17.76
N PRO A 38 -19.89 -26.73 -18.05
CA PRO A 38 -19.44 -25.73 -19.01
C PRO A 38 -20.00 -25.95 -20.42
N TYR A 39 -20.17 -24.88 -21.18
CA TYR A 39 -20.63 -25.00 -22.56
C TYR A 39 -19.47 -25.37 -23.49
N VAL A 40 -19.41 -26.65 -23.87
CA VAL A 40 -18.29 -27.29 -24.61
C VAL A 40 -17.78 -26.50 -25.83
N PRO A 41 -18.62 -25.91 -26.70
CA PRO A 41 -18.12 -25.20 -27.87
C PRO A 41 -17.24 -23.97 -27.56
N PHE A 42 -17.42 -23.36 -26.38
CA PHE A 42 -16.72 -22.14 -25.96
C PHE A 42 -15.72 -22.38 -24.81
N PHE A 43 -15.87 -23.46 -24.05
CA PHE A 43 -15.00 -23.74 -22.93
C PHE A 43 -13.78 -24.54 -23.39
N ARG A 44 -12.59 -23.91 -23.33
CA ARG A 44 -11.30 -24.53 -23.69
C ARG A 44 -11.28 -25.04 -25.14
N ASN A 45 -11.91 -24.30 -26.03
CA ASN A 45 -11.93 -24.56 -27.46
C ASN A 45 -11.67 -23.25 -28.21
N PRO A 46 -10.54 -23.12 -28.94
CA PRO A 46 -9.53 -24.14 -29.21
C PRO A 46 -8.79 -24.62 -27.95
N PRO A 47 -8.18 -25.82 -27.98
CA PRO A 47 -7.29 -26.25 -26.91
C PRO A 47 -6.06 -25.31 -26.85
N PRO A 48 -5.42 -25.13 -25.68
CA PRO A 48 -4.35 -24.15 -25.52
C PRO A 48 -3.17 -24.27 -26.51
N ALA A 49 -2.89 -25.47 -27.01
CA ALA A 49 -1.81 -25.72 -27.98
C ALA A 49 -2.18 -25.39 -29.43
N SER A 50 -3.44 -25.09 -29.71
CA SER A 50 -3.97 -24.72 -31.03
C SER A 50 -4.48 -23.29 -31.06
N GLU A 51 -4.00 -22.45 -30.14
CA GLU A 51 -4.31 -21.03 -30.11
C GLU A 51 -3.75 -20.35 -31.37
N PRO A 52 -4.59 -19.70 -32.20
CA PRO A 52 -4.13 -19.05 -33.43
C PRO A 52 -3.38 -17.73 -33.17
N LEU A 53 -3.51 -17.14 -31.98
CA LEU A 53 -2.83 -15.90 -31.62
C LEU A 53 -1.33 -16.15 -31.41
N GLU A 54 -0.52 -15.45 -32.19
CA GLU A 54 0.93 -15.41 -31.99
C GLU A 54 1.27 -14.58 -30.75
N TYR A 55 1.93 -15.21 -29.78
CA TYR A 55 2.41 -14.50 -28.60
C TYR A 55 3.63 -13.64 -28.93
N LYS A 56 3.59 -12.38 -28.49
CA LYS A 56 4.71 -11.44 -28.53
C LYS A 56 4.96 -10.92 -27.14
N ASP A 57 6.23 -10.89 -26.73
CA ASP A 57 6.60 -10.39 -25.42
C ASP A 57 6.11 -8.94 -25.23
N PRO A 58 5.26 -8.68 -24.22
CA PRO A 58 4.78 -7.33 -23.97
C PRO A 58 5.93 -6.44 -23.50
N ARG A 59 6.00 -5.23 -24.04
CA ARG A 59 6.97 -4.20 -23.64
C ARG A 59 6.22 -2.93 -23.27
N THR A 60 6.71 -2.23 -22.25
CA THR A 60 6.13 -0.95 -21.81
C THR A 60 7.01 0.21 -22.22
N ILE A 61 6.41 1.32 -22.65
CA ILE A 61 7.12 2.57 -22.86
C ILE A 61 7.08 3.34 -21.53
N PRO A 62 8.23 3.83 -21.01
CA PRO A 62 9.52 4.03 -21.68
C PRO A 62 10.54 2.88 -21.59
N ALA A 63 10.27 1.79 -20.86
CA ALA A 63 11.27 0.76 -20.56
C ALA A 63 11.76 -0.03 -21.79
N GLY A 64 10.91 -0.18 -22.82
CA GLY A 64 11.21 -0.88 -24.07
C GLY A 64 11.72 -0.01 -25.21
N ASP A 65 11.92 1.30 -24.98
CA ASP A 65 12.42 2.21 -26.02
C ASP A 65 13.89 1.89 -26.36
N VAL A 66 14.22 1.94 -27.65
CA VAL A 66 15.57 1.71 -28.18
C VAL A 66 16.41 2.98 -28.18
N VAL A 67 15.76 4.15 -28.19
CA VAL A 67 16.42 5.46 -28.15
C VAL A 67 16.35 6.04 -26.74
N LYS A 68 17.40 6.75 -26.30
CA LYS A 68 17.45 7.49 -25.02
C LYS A 68 17.11 6.67 -23.75
N ASN A 69 17.22 5.34 -23.79
CA ASN A 69 16.87 4.43 -22.70
C ASN A 69 18.11 3.90 -21.94
N SER A 70 18.97 4.80 -21.47
CA SER A 70 20.19 4.43 -20.76
C SER A 70 19.88 3.70 -19.44
N TYR A 71 20.51 2.54 -19.21
CA TYR A 71 20.20 1.66 -18.07
C TYR A 71 20.36 2.34 -16.71
N PHE A 72 21.39 3.17 -16.50
CA PHE A 72 21.65 3.82 -15.21
C PHE A 72 20.50 4.70 -14.71
N LYS A 73 19.68 5.27 -15.61
CA LYS A 73 18.51 6.09 -15.24
C LYS A 73 17.33 5.26 -14.72
N ARG A 74 17.32 3.96 -15.03
CA ARG A 74 16.28 2.99 -14.62
C ARG A 74 16.84 1.87 -13.75
N ASP A 75 18.09 1.99 -13.30
CA ASP A 75 18.70 1.06 -12.37
C ASP A 75 18.27 1.38 -10.94
N TYR A 76 17.02 1.04 -10.61
CA TYR A 76 16.47 1.19 -9.26
C TYR A 76 17.15 0.27 -8.24
N ARG A 77 17.81 -0.81 -8.69
CA ARG A 77 18.51 -1.74 -7.82
C ARG A 77 19.74 -1.09 -7.19
N ARG A 78 20.50 -0.30 -7.97
CA ARG A 78 21.66 0.45 -7.43
C ARG A 78 21.26 1.78 -6.77
N ASN A 79 20.13 2.35 -7.17
CA ASN A 79 19.60 3.59 -6.57
C ASN A 79 18.65 3.33 -5.38
N TYR A 80 19.05 2.43 -4.47
CA TYR A 80 18.27 2.11 -3.28
C TYR A 80 18.51 3.16 -2.17
N PRO A 81 17.50 3.46 -1.33
CA PRO A 81 17.69 4.34 -0.19
C PRO A 81 18.65 3.70 0.82
N ARG A 82 19.67 4.45 1.26
CA ARG A 82 20.64 3.96 2.25
C ARG A 82 19.99 3.87 3.63
N ILE A 83 20.37 2.85 4.40
CA ILE A 83 19.98 2.72 5.80
C ILE A 83 20.75 3.75 6.62
N SER A 84 20.04 4.57 7.40
CA SER A 84 20.63 5.50 8.37
C SER A 84 20.51 4.92 9.78
N SER A 85 21.61 4.91 10.52
CA SER A 85 21.65 4.50 11.93
C SER A 85 22.02 5.67 12.84
N PHE A 86 21.24 5.81 13.91
CA PHE A 86 21.40 6.84 14.92
C PHE A 86 21.73 6.19 16.26
N ASP A 87 22.88 6.57 16.84
CA ASP A 87 23.24 6.24 18.21
C ASP A 87 22.92 7.44 19.14
N GLN A 88 23.06 7.24 20.45
CA GLN A 88 22.78 8.29 21.44
C GLN A 88 23.66 9.52 21.26
N THR A 89 24.92 9.36 20.81
CA THR A 89 25.87 10.44 20.60
C THR A 89 25.48 11.30 19.40
N LYS A 90 25.08 10.69 18.27
CA LYS A 90 24.60 11.39 17.08
C LYS A 90 23.33 12.17 17.34
N VAL A 91 22.37 11.57 18.07
CA VAL A 91 21.13 12.27 18.46
C VAL A 91 21.45 13.44 19.39
N SER A 92 22.36 13.25 20.34
CA SER A 92 22.85 14.32 21.21
C SER A 92 23.51 15.47 20.41
N GLY A 93 24.30 15.14 19.39
CA GLY A 93 24.89 16.11 18.46
C GLY A 93 23.82 16.90 17.70
N LEU A 94 22.78 16.23 17.19
CA LEU A 94 21.66 16.91 16.52
C LEU A 94 20.90 17.85 17.47
N LEU A 95 20.66 17.45 18.71
CA LEU A 95 19.96 18.30 19.69
C LEU A 95 20.78 19.54 20.07
N THR A 96 22.09 19.38 20.23
CA THR A 96 23.00 20.46 20.66
C THR A 96 23.41 21.39 19.52
N LEU A 97 23.96 20.83 18.45
CA LEU A 97 24.54 21.57 17.31
C LEU A 97 23.51 21.87 16.20
N GLY A 98 22.34 21.25 16.26
CA GLY A 98 21.28 21.42 15.26
C GLY A 98 21.43 20.51 14.05
N SER A 99 20.70 20.84 13.00
CA SER A 99 20.68 20.10 11.73
C SER A 99 21.07 21.01 10.57
N GLU A 100 21.25 20.45 9.38
CA GLU A 100 21.46 21.24 8.16
C GLU A 100 20.31 22.24 7.91
N ALA A 101 19.07 21.85 8.24
CA ALA A 101 17.91 22.73 8.10
C ALA A 101 17.80 23.81 9.20
N ALA A 102 18.38 23.57 10.38
CA ALA A 102 18.34 24.48 11.52
C ALA A 102 19.68 24.42 12.29
N PRO A 103 20.74 25.07 11.79
CA PRO A 103 22.07 24.98 12.36
C PRO A 103 22.20 25.84 13.63
N ARG A 104 22.81 25.28 14.68
CA ARG A 104 23.22 25.97 15.93
C ARG A 104 24.74 25.89 16.16
N ILE A 105 25.46 25.23 15.27
CA ILE A 105 26.90 25.04 15.28
C ILE A 105 27.65 26.34 14.90
N SER A 106 28.82 26.55 15.51
CA SER A 106 29.72 27.64 15.13
C SER A 106 30.30 27.48 13.71
N ILE A 107 30.71 28.57 13.08
CA ILE A 107 31.31 28.56 11.73
C ILE A 107 32.83 28.33 11.81
N GLY A 108 33.38 27.59 10.85
CA GLY A 108 34.83 27.37 10.69
C GLY A 108 35.42 26.40 11.70
N ASP A 109 36.68 26.62 12.10
CA ASP A 109 37.43 25.70 12.98
C ASP A 109 36.76 25.45 14.34
N LYS A 110 35.98 26.43 14.83
CA LYS A 110 35.21 26.27 16.07
C LYS A 110 34.12 25.21 15.92
N GLY A 111 33.35 25.25 14.84
CA GLY A 111 32.32 24.24 14.56
C GLY A 111 32.92 22.85 14.33
N SER A 112 34.04 22.77 13.60
CA SER A 112 34.75 21.50 13.39
C SER A 112 35.18 20.86 14.72
N LYS A 113 35.60 21.65 15.70
CA LYS A 113 35.94 21.17 17.05
C LYS A 113 34.70 20.75 17.85
N GLU A 114 33.59 21.50 17.74
CA GLU A 114 32.31 21.13 18.35
C GLU A 114 31.78 19.79 17.81
N LEU A 115 31.83 19.56 16.49
CA LEU A 115 31.45 18.29 15.85
C LEU A 115 32.36 17.12 16.22
N ALA A 116 33.64 17.38 16.48
CA ALA A 116 34.60 16.34 16.83
C ALA A 116 34.19 15.58 18.10
N VAL A 117 33.57 16.27 19.06
CA VAL A 117 33.07 15.70 20.32
C VAL A 117 32.05 14.58 20.07
N PHE A 118 31.20 14.73 19.05
CA PHE A 118 30.12 13.78 18.74
C PHE A 118 30.52 12.72 17.69
N THR A 119 31.74 12.77 17.15
CA THR A 119 32.16 11.90 16.04
C THR A 119 33.38 11.02 16.35
N LYS A 120 34.26 11.40 17.29
CA LYS A 120 35.61 10.80 17.38
C LYS A 120 36.02 10.09 18.67
N GLY A 121 35.28 10.13 19.78
CA GLY A 121 35.91 9.76 21.07
C GLY A 121 35.06 9.05 22.10
N GLU A 122 33.96 9.65 22.56
CA GLU A 122 33.30 9.21 23.79
C GLU A 122 31.77 9.18 23.64
N ALA A 123 31.14 8.22 24.32
CA ALA A 123 29.69 8.13 24.35
C ALA A 123 29.12 9.31 25.15
N VAL A 124 28.42 10.21 24.46
CA VAL A 124 27.73 11.32 25.12
C VAL A 124 26.41 10.81 25.66
N SER A 125 26.15 11.06 26.95
CA SER A 125 24.88 10.69 27.57
C SER A 125 23.73 11.51 26.99
N LEU A 126 22.76 10.83 26.40
CA LEU A 126 21.54 11.47 25.90
C LEU A 126 20.71 12.11 27.04
N ALA A 127 20.80 11.55 28.24
CA ALA A 127 20.04 12.08 29.38
C ALA A 127 20.53 13.46 29.81
N SER A 128 21.85 13.68 29.83
CA SER A 128 22.42 15.00 30.17
C SER A 128 22.22 16.02 29.07
N THR A 129 22.20 15.60 27.80
CA THR A 129 21.91 16.53 26.70
C THR A 129 20.46 16.99 26.72
N ILE A 130 19.51 16.10 26.97
CA ILE A 130 18.09 16.47 27.07
C ILE A 130 17.85 17.45 28.22
N SER A 131 18.51 17.29 29.38
CA SER A 131 18.33 18.20 30.51
C SER A 131 18.99 19.57 30.32
N ALA A 132 20.06 19.65 29.53
CA ALA A 132 20.78 20.90 29.26
C ALA A 132 20.19 21.70 28.08
N VAL A 133 19.49 21.05 27.16
CA VAL A 133 18.96 21.66 25.94
C VAL A 133 17.76 22.56 26.25
N ALA A 134 17.66 23.69 25.54
CA ALA A 134 16.59 24.67 25.74
C ALA A 134 15.20 24.06 25.52
N PRO A 135 14.16 24.44 26.30
CA PRO A 135 12.80 23.93 26.14
C PRO A 135 12.20 24.16 24.74
N SER A 136 12.68 25.18 24.02
CA SER A 136 12.29 25.48 22.65
C SER A 136 12.78 24.45 21.63
N VAL A 137 13.91 23.78 21.89
CA VAL A 137 14.43 22.72 21.02
C VAL A 137 13.66 21.43 21.27
N VAL A 138 13.38 21.12 22.55
CA VAL A 138 12.54 19.96 22.92
C VAL A 138 11.16 20.07 22.29
N LYS A 139 10.56 21.27 22.29
CA LYS A 139 9.28 21.56 21.61
C LYS A 139 9.50 21.89 20.14
N GLY A 140 9.41 20.89 19.27
CA GLY A 140 9.49 21.07 17.82
C GLY A 140 10.41 20.07 17.15
N GLU A 141 11.56 19.77 17.77
CA GLU A 141 12.52 18.78 17.23
C GLU A 141 12.33 17.40 17.86
N LEU A 142 12.01 17.32 19.16
CA LEU A 142 11.73 16.05 19.85
C LEU A 142 10.22 15.78 19.94
N LEU A 143 9.47 16.78 20.43
CA LEU A 143 8.02 16.77 20.55
C LEU A 143 7.38 17.60 19.44
N GLY A 144 6.07 17.51 19.28
CA GLY A 144 5.34 18.46 18.43
C GLY A 144 5.44 19.89 18.95
N SER A 145 5.08 20.87 18.12
CA SER A 145 5.19 22.31 18.43
C SER A 145 4.50 22.74 19.73
N LYS A 146 3.45 22.04 20.14
CA LYS A 146 2.72 22.27 21.40
C LYS A 146 3.22 21.43 22.59
N GLY A 147 4.33 20.69 22.44
CA GLY A 147 4.84 19.75 23.45
C GLY A 147 4.10 18.41 23.48
N GLN A 148 3.30 18.10 22.46
CA GLN A 148 2.61 16.83 22.31
C GLN A 148 3.54 15.73 21.81
N PRO A 149 3.36 14.46 22.22
CA PRO A 149 4.13 13.35 21.69
C PRO A 149 3.83 13.14 20.19
N ILE A 150 4.80 12.56 19.47
CA ILE A 150 4.62 12.18 18.06
C ILE A 150 3.89 10.84 17.98
N VAL A 151 2.77 10.81 17.26
CA VAL A 151 2.03 9.58 16.97
C VAL A 151 2.73 8.78 15.88
N ALA A 152 2.56 7.45 15.88
CA ALA A 152 3.14 6.58 14.87
C ALA A 152 2.71 7.02 13.46
N PRO A 153 3.66 7.32 12.54
CA PRO A 153 3.31 7.84 11.23
C PRO A 153 2.67 6.75 10.36
N ASN A 154 1.58 7.09 9.67
CA ASN A 154 0.96 6.25 8.66
C ASN A 154 1.31 6.77 7.26
N LEU A 155 1.87 5.89 6.42
CA LEU A 155 2.20 6.21 5.02
C LEU A 155 0.94 6.39 4.17
N ASN A 156 -0.11 5.59 4.41
CA ASN A 156 -1.37 5.66 3.68
C ASN A 156 -2.43 6.43 4.48
N LYS A 157 -2.28 7.76 4.54
CA LYS A 157 -3.18 8.64 5.31
C LYS A 157 -4.62 8.68 4.80
N LYS A 158 -4.85 8.27 3.55
CA LYS A 158 -6.18 8.27 2.94
C LYS A 158 -6.98 7.01 3.27
N MET A 159 -6.30 5.96 3.72
CA MET A 159 -6.97 4.72 4.10
C MET A 159 -7.81 4.93 5.35
N ALA A 160 -9.12 5.01 5.14
CA ALA A 160 -10.11 5.02 6.19
C ALA A 160 -11.14 3.92 5.91
N PHE A 161 -11.73 3.37 6.96
CA PHE A 161 -12.74 2.34 6.85
C PHE A 161 -14.09 2.88 7.27
N ARG A 162 -15.12 2.52 6.51
CA ARG A 162 -16.51 2.73 6.90
C ARG A 162 -17.26 1.40 6.93
N ILE A 163 -18.27 1.32 7.79
CA ILE A 163 -19.21 0.20 7.79
C ILE A 163 -20.11 0.37 6.57
N SER A 164 -20.30 -0.70 5.81
CA SER A 164 -21.19 -0.73 4.64
C SER A 164 -22.60 -1.14 5.06
N THR A 165 -23.61 -0.49 4.51
CA THR A 165 -25.01 -0.82 4.80
C THR A 165 -25.45 -2.07 4.04
N GLU A 166 -26.55 -2.70 4.47
CA GLU A 166 -27.14 -3.88 3.79
C GLU A 166 -27.34 -3.64 2.28
N ALA A 167 -27.90 -2.49 1.91
CA ALA A 167 -28.18 -2.13 0.51
C ALA A 167 -26.90 -2.01 -0.36
N GLU A 168 -25.77 -1.69 0.27
CA GLU A 168 -24.47 -1.57 -0.41
C GLU A 168 -23.76 -2.91 -0.52
N ASN A 169 -23.75 -3.70 0.57
CA ASN A 169 -22.94 -4.91 0.66
C ASN A 169 -23.64 -6.14 0.07
N GLY A 170 -24.96 -6.28 0.25
CA GLY A 170 -25.75 -7.38 -0.29
C GLY A 170 -25.39 -8.79 0.17
N MET A 171 -24.58 -8.93 1.22
CA MET A 171 -24.10 -10.23 1.71
C MET A 171 -24.97 -10.76 2.84
N TYR A 172 -25.19 -9.92 3.86
CA TYR A 172 -25.98 -10.26 5.04
C TYR A 172 -26.98 -9.14 5.31
N ASN A 173 -28.11 -9.51 5.90
CA ASN A 173 -29.06 -8.55 6.45
C ASN A 173 -28.51 -7.94 7.75
N ASP A 174 -29.09 -6.81 8.16
CA ASP A 174 -28.66 -6.11 9.38
C ASP A 174 -28.86 -6.93 10.68
N ASP A 175 -29.73 -7.93 10.67
CA ASP A 175 -29.93 -8.85 11.81
C ASP A 175 -28.77 -9.85 12.00
N TYR A 176 -27.97 -10.09 10.95
CA TYR A 176 -26.87 -11.03 11.02
C TYR A 176 -25.71 -10.42 11.82
N PRO A 177 -25.07 -11.16 12.75
CA PRO A 177 -24.05 -10.61 13.65
C PRO A 177 -22.68 -10.42 12.97
N VAL A 178 -22.67 -10.03 11.69
CA VAL A 178 -21.47 -9.85 10.87
C VAL A 178 -21.52 -8.49 10.19
N ARG A 179 -20.49 -7.66 10.43
CA ARG A 179 -20.36 -6.33 9.82
C ARG A 179 -19.41 -6.36 8.64
N ILE A 180 -19.66 -5.51 7.65
CA ILE A 180 -18.83 -5.39 6.44
C ILE A 180 -18.18 -4.01 6.43
N PHE A 181 -16.87 -3.98 6.18
CA PHE A 181 -16.07 -2.78 6.14
C PHE A 181 -15.54 -2.54 4.73
N THR A 182 -15.62 -1.29 4.27
CA THR A 182 -15.08 -0.86 2.99
C THR A 182 -14.07 0.26 3.20
N SER A 183 -12.98 0.21 2.44
CA SER A 183 -12.01 1.30 2.42
C SER A 183 -12.60 2.49 1.65
N THR A 184 -12.68 3.64 2.29
CA THR A 184 -12.89 4.91 1.62
C THR A 184 -11.53 5.38 1.11
N ASN A 185 -11.37 5.48 -0.21
CA ASN A 185 -10.20 6.11 -0.83
C ASN A 185 -10.31 7.63 -0.84
#